data_AF-A0A2A4QNF3-F1
#
_entry.id   AF-A0A2A4QNF3-F1
#
_cell.length_a   1.000
_cell.length_b   1.000
_cell.length_c   1.000
_cell.angle_alpha   90.00
_cell.angle_beta   90.00
_cell.angle_gamma   90.00
#
_symmetry.space_group_name_H-M   'P 1'
#
loop_
_entity.id
_entity.type
_entity.pdbx_description
1 polymer ?
#
loop_
_entity_poly.entity_id
_entity_poly.type
_entity_poly.pdbx_seq_one_letter_code
_entity_poly.pdbx_strand_id
1 'polypeptide(L)'
;MKRLLLPIFIIAPFLFVAQNIKKEKVKTSFLSYPKIDMTNMNVNSVKVDFCSGDMKFMSKSTKKTTNACKAKGGSIKDAKAIEVFYYNFTVLAPVSYLKISNGAGEIKYIEKVSEGGKSSVDFGKKKCYWAEPVLVSAYKKGKAKFEASSNKENTKANL
;
A
#
# COMPACT_ATOMS: atom_id res chain seq x y z
N MET A 1 -4.20 -70.11 -5.34
CA MET A 1 -2.86 -69.48 -5.33
C MET A 1 -2.89 -68.19 -6.12
N LYS A 2 -2.37 -67.11 -5.52
CA LYS A 2 -1.78 -65.89 -6.13
C LYS A 2 -2.51 -65.27 -7.34
N ARG A 3 -3.04 -64.06 -7.13
CA ARG A 3 -2.58 -62.81 -7.78
C ARG A 3 -3.45 -61.63 -7.32
N LEU A 4 -3.00 -60.93 -6.28
CA LEU A 4 -3.45 -59.58 -5.97
C LEU A 4 -2.55 -58.63 -6.78
N LEU A 5 -3.03 -58.19 -7.95
CA LEU A 5 -2.47 -57.04 -8.66
C LEU A 5 -3.43 -55.88 -8.40
N LEU A 6 -3.09 -55.06 -7.40
CA LEU A 6 -3.73 -53.76 -7.18
C LEU A 6 -3.21 -52.81 -8.27
N PRO A 7 -4.07 -52.18 -9.09
CA PRO A 7 -3.62 -51.15 -10.00
C PRO A 7 -3.32 -49.87 -9.21
N ILE A 8 -2.04 -49.49 -9.24
CA ILE A 8 -1.53 -48.16 -8.94
C ILE A 8 -2.17 -47.18 -9.93
N PHE A 9 -3.30 -46.56 -9.60
CA PHE A 9 -3.89 -45.49 -10.41
C PHE A 9 -4.84 -44.57 -9.62
N ILE A 10 -4.41 -44.07 -8.45
CA ILE A 10 -5.14 -42.98 -7.77
C ILE A 10 -4.18 -41.97 -7.14
N ILE A 11 -3.13 -41.52 -7.85
CA ILE A 11 -2.39 -40.30 -7.45
C ILE A 11 -1.87 -39.56 -8.69
N ALA A 12 -2.74 -39.15 -9.60
CA ALA A 12 -2.37 -38.24 -10.68
C ALA A 12 -3.58 -37.43 -11.17
N PRO A 13 -4.04 -36.44 -10.38
CA PRO A 13 -4.11 -35.11 -10.98
C PRO A 13 -3.63 -33.95 -10.09
N PHE A 14 -3.19 -34.20 -8.85
CA PHE A 14 -2.81 -33.11 -7.94
C PHE A 14 -1.42 -32.50 -8.16
N LEU A 15 -0.63 -33.00 -9.12
CA LEU A 15 0.72 -32.50 -9.38
C LEU A 15 0.81 -31.34 -10.39
N PHE A 16 -0.31 -30.87 -10.97
CA PHE A 16 -0.27 -29.84 -12.02
C PHE A 16 -0.77 -28.44 -11.61
N VAL A 17 -1.16 -28.20 -10.34
CA VAL A 17 -1.63 -26.86 -9.92
C VAL A 17 -0.53 -25.99 -9.30
N ALA A 18 0.60 -26.58 -8.90
CA ALA A 18 1.69 -25.84 -8.27
C ALA A 18 2.81 -25.57 -9.29
N GLN A 19 2.68 -24.53 -10.12
CA GLN A 19 3.85 -23.75 -10.61
C GLN A 19 3.57 -22.54 -11.52
N ASN A 20 2.33 -22.02 -11.58
CA ASN A 20 2.10 -20.71 -12.22
C ASN A 20 2.33 -19.53 -11.25
N ILE A 21 3.43 -19.56 -10.50
CA ILE A 21 3.95 -18.37 -9.83
C ILE A 21 4.63 -17.57 -10.93
N LYS A 22 3.91 -16.60 -11.51
CA LYS A 22 4.52 -15.54 -12.30
C LYS A 22 5.64 -14.96 -11.43
N LYS A 23 6.90 -15.18 -11.83
CA LYS A 23 8.06 -14.52 -11.22
C LYS A 23 7.82 -13.02 -11.36
N GLU A 24 7.25 -12.39 -10.33
CA GLU A 24 7.30 -10.95 -10.18
C GLU A 24 8.77 -10.59 -10.28
N LYS A 25 9.12 -9.77 -11.27
CA LYS A 25 10.44 -9.14 -11.31
C LYS A 25 10.46 -8.16 -10.14
N VAL A 26 10.82 -8.67 -8.96
CA VAL A 26 11.14 -7.85 -7.81
C VAL A 26 12.35 -7.03 -8.24
N LYS A 27 12.15 -5.73 -8.52
CA LYS A 27 13.25 -4.79 -8.64
C LYS A 27 13.93 -4.78 -7.28
N THR A 28 15.02 -5.53 -7.15
CA THR A 28 15.92 -5.42 -6.02
C THR A 28 16.64 -4.09 -6.13
N SER A 29 16.10 -3.07 -5.46
CA SER A 29 16.84 -1.85 -5.18
C SER A 29 17.87 -2.20 -4.09
N PHE A 30 19.15 -2.03 -4.42
CA PHE A 30 20.20 -2.07 -3.40
C PHE A 30 20.17 -0.73 -2.67
N LEU A 31 19.70 -0.73 -1.42
CA LEU A 31 19.92 0.39 -0.51
C LEU A 31 21.41 0.40 -0.14
N SER A 32 22.19 1.24 -0.81
CA SER A 32 23.58 1.47 -0.45
C SER A 32 23.60 2.34 0.80
N TYR A 33 23.78 1.72 1.97
CA TYR A 33 23.98 2.46 3.20
C TYR A 33 25.37 3.13 3.19
N PRO A 34 25.46 4.40 3.60
CA PRO A 34 26.73 5.10 3.67
C PRO A 34 27.67 4.40 4.67
N LYS A 35 28.97 4.41 4.37
CA LYS A 35 29.99 3.88 5.28
C LYS A 35 30.12 4.84 6.47
N ILE A 36 29.62 4.42 7.62
CA ILE A 36 29.72 5.17 8.87
C ILE A 36 30.92 4.61 9.63
N ASP A 37 31.80 5.49 10.09
CA ASP A 37 32.90 5.10 10.96
C ASP A 37 32.33 4.58 12.29
N MET A 38 32.51 3.28 12.52
CA MET A 38 32.04 2.57 13.71
C MET A 38 33.17 2.16 14.64
N THR A 39 34.39 2.70 14.45
CA THR A 39 35.62 2.24 15.13
C THR A 39 35.52 2.32 16.66
N ASN A 40 34.70 3.23 17.20
CA ASN A 40 34.46 3.38 18.64
C ASN A 40 33.04 2.97 19.09
N MET A 41 32.32 2.16 18.30
CA MET A 41 30.97 1.73 18.62
C MET A 41 30.87 0.21 18.83
N ASN A 42 30.13 -0.18 19.87
CA ASN A 42 29.69 -1.56 19.98
C ASN A 42 28.62 -1.84 18.92
N VAL A 43 29.02 -2.52 17.84
CA VAL A 43 28.17 -2.84 16.69
C VAL A 43 26.87 -3.56 17.09
N ASN A 44 26.92 -4.39 18.15
CA ASN A 44 25.74 -5.11 18.65
C ASN A 44 24.71 -4.20 19.34
N SER A 45 25.07 -2.94 19.61
CA SER A 45 24.19 -1.95 20.23
C SER A 45 23.66 -0.90 19.26
N VAL A 46 24.05 -0.98 17.99
CA VAL A 46 23.62 -0.05 16.94
C VAL A 46 22.17 -0.33 16.57
N LYS A 47 21.36 0.73 16.53
CA LYS A 47 19.97 0.70 16.10
C LYS A 47 19.81 1.50 14.82
N VAL A 48 19.15 0.91 13.83
CA VAL A 48 18.78 1.55 12.57
C VAL A 48 17.27 1.74 12.59
N ASP A 49 16.83 2.99 12.66
CA ASP A 49 15.41 3.35 12.67
C ASP A 49 15.05 4.04 11.36
N PHE A 50 13.93 3.66 10.77
CA PHE A 50 13.28 4.43 9.71
C PHE A 50 12.22 5.33 10.35
N CYS A 51 12.44 6.64 10.29
CA CYS A 51 11.55 7.64 10.87
C CYS A 51 10.76 8.32 9.76
N SER A 52 9.43 8.17 9.77
CA SER A 52 8.54 8.86 8.84
C SER A 52 7.35 9.44 9.59
N GLY A 53 6.97 10.67 9.25
CA GLY A 53 5.78 11.32 9.81
C GLY A 53 4.49 10.85 9.13
N ASP A 54 3.37 11.42 9.55
CA ASP A 54 2.08 11.22 8.87
C ASP A 54 1.91 12.15 7.66
N MET A 55 1.15 11.71 6.65
CA MET A 55 0.71 12.62 5.59
C MET A 55 -0.23 13.68 6.18
N LYS A 56 -0.14 14.91 5.66
CA LYS A 56 -1.09 15.98 6.00
C LYS A 56 -2.10 16.18 4.88
N PHE A 57 -3.37 15.96 5.20
CA PHE A 57 -4.48 16.29 4.30
C PHE A 57 -4.72 17.79 4.33
N MET A 58 -4.50 18.47 3.20
CA MET A 58 -4.54 19.93 3.11
C MET A 58 -5.93 20.42 2.71
N SER A 59 -6.23 20.34 1.42
CA SER A 59 -7.49 20.76 0.84
C SER A 59 -8.18 19.57 0.19
N LYS A 60 -9.51 19.66 0.08
CA LYS A 60 -10.31 18.70 -0.66
C LYS A 60 -11.18 19.41 -1.67
N SER A 61 -11.35 18.82 -2.85
CA SER A 61 -12.28 19.28 -3.87
C SER A 61 -13.19 18.14 -4.30
N THR A 62 -14.44 18.47 -4.61
CA THR A 62 -15.36 17.52 -5.25
C THR A 62 -15.06 17.49 -6.75
N LYS A 63 -14.93 16.30 -7.30
CA LYS A 63 -14.72 16.04 -8.73
C LYS A 63 -15.74 15.04 -9.22
N LYS A 64 -15.94 15.02 -10.54
CA LYS A 64 -16.84 14.09 -11.22
C LYS A 64 -16.09 13.16 -12.14
N THR A 65 -16.59 11.95 -12.31
CA THR A 65 -16.11 10.97 -13.29
C THR A 65 -17.27 10.11 -13.74
N THR A 66 -17.11 9.41 -14.86
CA THR A 66 -18.10 8.41 -15.30
C THR A 66 -17.66 7.04 -14.83
N ASN A 67 -18.54 6.33 -14.11
CA ASN A 67 -18.30 4.95 -13.67
C ASN A 67 -19.45 4.04 -14.11
N ALA A 68 -19.12 2.80 -14.46
CA ALA A 68 -20.12 1.75 -14.65
C ALA A 68 -20.65 1.29 -13.29
N CYS A 69 -21.91 1.58 -13.03
CA CYS A 69 -22.57 1.33 -11.76
C CYS A 69 -23.76 0.42 -11.93
N LYS A 70 -23.89 -0.56 -11.04
CA LYS A 70 -25.03 -1.46 -10.97
C LYS A 70 -25.88 -1.18 -9.73
N ALA A 71 -27.18 -1.45 -9.83
CA ALA A 71 -28.04 -1.44 -8.66
C ALA A 71 -27.53 -2.43 -7.61
N LYS A 72 -27.77 -2.13 -6.33
CA LYS A 72 -27.38 -3.03 -5.25
C LYS A 72 -28.11 -4.37 -5.43
N GLY A 73 -27.35 -5.47 -5.45
CA GLY A 73 -27.89 -6.81 -5.73
C GLY A 73 -28.00 -7.19 -7.21
N GLY A 74 -27.75 -6.25 -8.14
CA GLY A 74 -27.79 -6.52 -9.58
C GLY A 74 -26.55 -7.22 -10.14
N SER A 75 -26.64 -7.69 -11.38
CA SER A 75 -25.53 -8.26 -12.13
C SER A 75 -24.62 -7.15 -12.69
N ILE A 76 -23.36 -7.50 -12.99
CA ILE A 76 -22.44 -6.58 -13.68
C ILE A 76 -22.92 -6.29 -15.12
N LYS A 77 -23.71 -7.20 -15.70
CA LYS A 77 -24.25 -7.07 -17.07
C LYS A 77 -25.27 -5.92 -17.19
N ASP A 78 -25.90 -5.54 -16.08
CA ASP A 78 -26.90 -4.47 -16.03
C ASP A 78 -26.29 -3.13 -15.59
N ALA A 79 -24.96 -3.04 -15.55
CA ALA A 79 -24.27 -1.83 -15.14
C ALA A 79 -24.49 -0.71 -16.17
N LYS A 80 -24.84 0.47 -15.67
CA LYS A 80 -24.98 1.69 -16.48
C LYS A 80 -23.85 2.65 -16.17
N ALA A 81 -23.30 3.26 -17.21
CA ALA A 81 -22.37 4.37 -17.04
C ALA A 81 -23.13 5.59 -16.52
N ILE A 82 -22.77 6.03 -15.31
CA ILE A 82 -23.36 7.23 -14.70
C ILE A 82 -22.27 8.17 -14.24
N GLU A 83 -22.58 9.46 -14.21
CA GLU A 83 -21.74 10.46 -13.58
C GLU A 83 -21.76 10.24 -12.06
N VAL A 84 -20.57 10.21 -11.46
CA VAL A 84 -20.37 9.98 -10.03
C VAL A 84 -19.41 11.00 -9.45
N PHE A 85 -19.58 11.27 -8.17
CA PHE A 85 -18.80 12.24 -7.41
C PHE A 85 -17.72 11.54 -6.60
N TYR A 86 -16.55 12.15 -6.52
CA TYR A 86 -15.45 11.72 -5.66
C TYR A 86 -14.73 12.92 -5.04
N TYR A 87 -14.01 12.68 -3.95
CA TYR A 87 -13.12 13.70 -3.39
C TYR A 87 -11.70 13.49 -3.88
N ASN A 88 -11.10 14.57 -4.37
CA ASN A 88 -9.67 14.67 -4.60
C ASN A 88 -9.06 15.51 -3.48
N PHE A 89 -8.15 14.91 -2.72
CA PHE A 89 -7.45 15.57 -1.64
C PHE A 89 -6.04 15.92 -2.07
N THR A 90 -5.64 17.17 -1.88
CA THR A 90 -4.22 17.53 -1.89
C THR A 90 -3.62 17.11 -0.55
N VAL A 91 -2.55 16.34 -0.61
CA VAL A 91 -1.82 15.87 0.57
C VAL A 91 -0.37 16.33 0.52
N LEU A 92 0.20 16.57 1.69
CA LEU A 92 1.65 16.73 1.85
C LEU A 92 2.21 15.38 2.32
N ALA A 93 3.04 14.76 1.49
CA ALA A 93 3.78 13.57 1.85
C ALA A 93 4.81 13.89 2.96
N PRO A 94 4.96 13.00 3.95
CA PRO A 94 5.95 13.19 5.00
C PRO A 94 7.37 13.08 4.44
N VAL A 95 8.28 13.81 5.06
CA VAL A 95 9.72 13.59 4.86
C VAL A 95 10.11 12.38 5.72
N SER A 96 10.81 11.43 5.11
CA SER A 96 11.31 10.25 5.80
C SER A 96 12.82 10.32 5.97
N TYR A 97 13.31 9.80 7.08
CA TYR A 97 14.72 9.79 7.44
C TYR A 97 15.15 8.39 7.87
N LEU A 98 16.36 7.99 7.45
CA LEU A 98 17.08 6.90 8.07
C LEU A 98 17.91 7.47 9.22
N LYS A 99 17.75 6.93 10.41
CA LYS A 99 18.48 7.36 11.62
C LYS A 99 19.25 6.17 12.17
N ILE A 100 20.53 6.36 12.44
CA ILE A 100 21.38 5.35 13.09
C ILE A 100 21.82 5.89 14.45
N SER A 101 21.56 5.12 15.49
CA SER A 101 21.82 5.48 16.89
C SER A 101 22.64 4.40 17.60
N ASN A 102 23.43 4.79 18.61
CA ASN A 102 24.15 3.83 19.46
C ASN A 102 23.24 3.27 20.58
N GLY A 103 23.77 2.36 21.40
CA GLY A 103 23.05 1.76 22.51
C GLY A 103 22.53 2.74 23.58
N ALA A 104 23.12 3.93 23.67
CA ALA A 104 22.69 5.01 24.55
C ALA A 104 21.62 5.93 23.93
N GLY A 105 21.23 5.68 22.67
CA GLY A 105 20.25 6.48 21.93
C GLY A 105 20.84 7.74 21.27
N GLU A 106 22.15 7.92 21.29
CA GLU A 106 22.82 9.04 20.63
C GLU A 106 22.79 8.85 19.11
N ILE A 107 22.35 9.87 18.37
CA ILE A 107 22.26 9.84 16.91
C ILE A 107 23.66 10.03 16.32
N LYS A 108 24.12 9.04 15.56
CA LYS A 108 25.44 9.07 14.89
C LYS A 108 25.33 9.39 13.42
N TYR A 109 24.19 9.09 12.81
CA TYR A 109 23.93 9.38 11.42
C TYR A 109 22.45 9.62 11.18
N ILE A 110 22.14 10.58 10.30
CA ILE A 110 20.79 10.82 9.80
C ILE A 110 20.85 11.16 8.32
N GLU A 111 20.04 10.48 7.52
CA GLU A 111 19.91 10.70 6.09
C GLU A 111 18.45 10.90 5.72
N LYS A 112 18.19 11.93 4.91
CA LYS A 112 16.88 12.12 4.31
C LYS A 112 16.73 11.11 3.18
N VAL A 113 15.76 10.20 3.29
CA VAL A 113 15.52 9.13 2.31
C VAL A 113 14.34 9.42 1.38
N SER A 114 13.47 10.36 1.74
CA SER A 114 12.41 10.84 0.84
C SER A 114 12.33 12.35 0.79
N GLU A 115 12.07 12.90 -0.39
CA GLU A 115 11.65 14.28 -0.53
C GLU A 115 10.15 14.36 -0.25
N GLY A 116 9.77 15.02 0.84
CA GLY A 116 8.38 15.38 1.08
C GLY A 116 7.85 16.21 -0.10
N GLY A 117 6.56 16.14 -0.38
CA GLY A 117 6.00 16.77 -1.57
C GLY A 117 4.49 16.86 -1.55
N LYS A 118 3.94 17.76 -2.38
CA LYS A 118 2.50 17.83 -2.60
C LYS A 118 2.10 16.75 -3.59
N SER A 119 1.13 15.92 -3.22
CA SER A 119 0.51 14.96 -4.13
C SER A 119 -1.00 14.97 -3.97
N SER A 120 -1.70 14.06 -4.65
CA SER A 120 -3.15 13.95 -4.55
C SER A 120 -3.60 12.51 -4.32
N VAL A 121 -4.62 12.34 -3.49
CA VAL A 121 -5.26 11.06 -3.23
C VAL A 121 -6.77 11.15 -3.42
N ASP A 122 -7.35 10.10 -4.01
CA ASP A 122 -8.74 10.09 -4.42
C ASP A 122 -9.59 9.21 -3.48
N PHE A 123 -10.56 9.80 -2.79
CA PHE A 123 -11.58 9.05 -2.06
C PHE A 123 -12.79 8.82 -2.95
N GLY A 124 -13.10 7.55 -3.20
CA GLY A 124 -14.36 7.18 -3.85
C GLY A 124 -14.37 7.23 -5.38
N LYS A 125 -13.24 7.48 -6.05
CA LYS A 125 -13.17 7.60 -7.52
C LYS A 125 -13.67 6.38 -8.29
N LYS A 126 -13.52 5.18 -7.73
CA LYS A 126 -14.04 3.92 -8.30
C LYS A 126 -15.39 3.48 -7.69
N LYS A 127 -16.04 4.36 -6.92
CA LYS A 127 -17.32 4.10 -6.26
C LYS A 127 -18.45 4.80 -7.01
N CYS A 128 -19.68 4.38 -6.70
CA CYS A 128 -20.89 4.83 -7.37
C CYS A 128 -21.67 5.84 -6.53
N TYR A 129 -21.01 6.93 -6.14
CA TYR A 129 -21.66 8.01 -5.41
C TYR A 129 -22.31 8.96 -6.42
N TRP A 130 -23.58 8.70 -6.73
CA TRP A 130 -24.35 9.39 -7.77
C TRP A 130 -24.80 10.81 -7.37
N ALA A 131 -24.62 11.20 -6.11
CA ALA A 131 -24.90 12.55 -5.63
C ALA A 131 -23.89 12.97 -4.55
N GLU A 132 -23.63 14.28 -4.45
CA GLU A 132 -22.70 14.84 -3.47
C GLU A 132 -23.04 14.49 -2.01
N PRO A 133 -24.31 14.54 -1.54
CA PRO A 133 -24.63 14.16 -0.17
C PRO A 133 -24.29 12.70 0.15
N VAL A 134 -24.39 11.81 -0.84
CA VAL A 134 -24.01 10.40 -0.71
C VAL A 134 -22.49 10.28 -0.51
N LEU A 135 -21.69 11.02 -1.31
CA LEU A 135 -20.24 11.10 -1.14
C LEU A 135 -19.86 11.66 0.24
N VAL A 136 -20.50 12.75 0.68
CA VAL A 136 -20.26 13.38 2.00
C VAL A 136 -20.50 12.39 3.13
N SER A 137 -21.64 11.70 3.11
CA SER A 137 -22.02 10.71 4.12
C SER A 137 -21.05 9.52 4.13
N ALA A 138 -20.68 9.02 2.95
CA ALA A 138 -19.73 7.93 2.81
C ALA A 138 -18.34 8.31 3.35
N TYR A 139 -17.86 9.53 3.06
CA TYR A 139 -16.59 10.00 3.59
C TYR A 139 -16.63 10.17 5.12
N LYS A 140 -17.69 10.74 5.69
CA LYS A 140 -17.81 10.86 7.16
C LYS A 140 -17.67 9.50 7.86
N LYS A 141 -18.25 8.44 7.30
CA LYS A 141 -18.14 7.07 7.82
C LYS A 141 -16.78 6.41 7.54
N GLY A 142 -16.16 6.74 6.41
CA GLY A 142 -14.94 6.10 5.93
C GLY A 142 -13.64 6.86 6.22
N LYS A 143 -13.71 8.08 6.77
CA LYS A 143 -12.60 9.03 6.89
C LYS A 143 -11.37 8.40 7.54
N ALA A 144 -11.51 7.92 8.77
CA ALA A 144 -10.39 7.38 9.54
C ALA A 144 -9.71 6.21 8.83
N LYS A 145 -10.51 5.31 8.23
CA LYS A 145 -9.98 4.16 7.48
C LYS A 145 -9.24 4.60 6.21
N PHE A 146 -9.79 5.57 5.49
CA PHE A 146 -9.18 6.12 4.29
C PHE A 146 -7.84 6.78 4.62
N GLU A 147 -7.81 7.72 5.56
CA GLU A 147 -6.61 8.47 5.94
C GLU A 147 -5.50 7.51 6.45
N ALA A 148 -5.85 6.55 7.29
CA ALA A 148 -4.91 5.52 7.75
C ALA A 148 -4.37 4.65 6.61
N SER A 149 -5.23 4.27 5.65
CA SER A 149 -4.78 3.47 4.49
C SER A 149 -3.86 4.25 3.57
N SER A 150 -4.14 5.54 3.34
CA SER A 150 -3.30 6.39 2.50
C SER A 150 -1.95 6.70 3.14
N ASN A 151 -1.89 6.86 4.47
CA ASN A 151 -0.61 6.98 5.18
C ASN A 151 0.24 5.71 5.01
N LYS A 152 -0.35 4.52 5.19
CA LYS A 152 0.37 3.24 5.02
C LYS A 152 0.90 3.04 3.60
N GLU A 153 0.10 3.38 2.59
CA GLU A 153 0.51 3.27 1.19
C GLU A 153 1.69 4.21 0.88
N ASN A 154 1.67 5.42 1.43
CA ASN A 154 2.78 6.38 1.31
C ASN A 154 4.06 5.88 2.00
N THR A 155 3.96 5.33 3.21
CA THR A 155 5.12 4.76 3.91
C THR A 155 5.74 3.60 3.12
N LYS A 156 4.92 2.75 2.48
CA LYS A 156 5.43 1.66 1.62
C LYS A 156 6.08 2.14 0.32
N ALA A 157 5.58 3.22 -0.27
CA ALA A 157 6.13 3.74 -1.53
C ALA A 157 7.51 4.42 -1.36
N ASN A 158 7.85 4.82 -0.13
CA ASN A 158 9.12 5.46 0.22
C ASN A 158 10.13 4.50 0.87
N LEU A 159 9.83 3.20 0.93
CA LEU A 159 10.72 2.12 1.36
C LEU A 159 11.17 1.31 0.14
#